data_AF-A0A9E3HBT9-F1
#
_entry.id   AF-A0A9E3HBT9-F1
#
_cell.length_a   1.000
_cell.length_b   1.000
_cell.length_c   1.000
_cell.angle_alpha   90.00
_cell.angle_beta   90.00
_cell.angle_gamma   90.00
#
_symmetry.space_group_name_H-M   'P 1'
#
loop_
_entity.id
_entity.type
_entity.pdbx_description
1 polymer ?
#
loop_
_entity_poly.entity_id
_entity_poly.type
_entity_poly.pdbx_seq_one_letter_code
_entity_poly.pdbx_strand_id
1 'polypeptide(L)'
;MKRKNLPLPIYFQSSLLILTIFLLGVSLILTSFFSLDILRARIIDIDKTNQLLEAKKQKENNYLGTTKVIFSQGFSDKGIDPRCLTWPSKLSYSGWSDDPKDHDFFIDHYIPPGKKAIICATPALSAALAIHPRKRFLYEVSKIELDDGLYVRVVVGLSEVREPCKLFTGSVDCVNSILARQAVVKYEP
;
A
#
# COMPACT_ATOMS: atom_id res chain seq x y z
N MET A 1 -45.00 38.18 21.15
CA MET A 1 -44.02 37.22 20.60
C MET A 1 -43.06 36.81 21.73
N LYS A 2 -43.32 35.71 22.44
CA LYS A 2 -42.46 35.24 23.56
C LYS A 2 -41.27 34.49 22.98
N ARG A 3 -40.06 35.05 23.05
CA ARG A 3 -38.81 34.28 22.84
C ARG A 3 -38.75 33.21 23.93
N LYS A 4 -38.91 31.95 23.54
CA LYS A 4 -38.62 30.80 24.40
C LYS A 4 -37.10 30.75 24.56
N ASN A 5 -36.60 31.24 25.69
CA ASN A 5 -35.21 31.01 26.09
C ASN A 5 -35.09 29.53 26.44
N LEU A 6 -34.55 28.74 25.52
CA LEU A 6 -34.13 27.38 25.84
C LEU A 6 -33.06 27.46 26.96
N PRO A 7 -33.10 26.57 27.97
CA PRO A 7 -32.06 26.53 28.99
C PRO A 7 -30.69 26.33 28.33
N LEU A 8 -29.74 27.24 28.62
CA LEU A 8 -28.31 27.17 28.27
C LEU A 8 -27.69 25.74 28.33
N PRO A 9 -27.99 24.85 29.31
CA PRO A 9 -27.42 23.51 29.32
C PRO A 9 -27.85 22.62 28.15
N ILE A 10 -29.06 22.79 27.60
CA ILE A 10 -29.59 21.95 26.51
C ILE A 10 -28.92 22.30 25.17
N TYR A 11 -28.65 23.59 24.94
CA TYR A 11 -27.95 24.03 23.74
C TYR A 11 -26.48 23.60 23.74
N PHE A 12 -25.83 23.63 24.90
CA PHE A 12 -24.44 23.19 25.07
C PHE A 12 -24.31 21.66 24.90
N GLN A 13 -25.22 20.88 25.49
CA GLN A 13 -25.28 19.42 25.29
C GLN A 13 -25.55 19.05 23.82
N SER A 14 -26.46 19.74 23.15
CA SER A 14 -26.78 19.49 21.73
C SER A 14 -25.60 19.84 20.83
N SER A 15 -24.90 20.95 21.09
CA SER A 15 -23.70 21.36 20.34
C SER A 15 -22.54 20.36 20.52
N LEU A 16 -22.33 19.89 21.76
CA LEU A 16 -21.32 18.86 22.06
C LEU A 16 -21.64 17.53 21.38
N LEU A 17 -22.92 17.15 21.33
CA LEU A 17 -23.39 15.93 20.68
C LEU A 17 -23.23 16.00 19.15
N ILE A 18 -23.50 17.15 18.55
CA ILE A 18 -23.24 17.40 17.12
C ILE A 18 -21.74 17.33 16.82
N LEU A 19 -20.91 17.98 17.65
CA LEU A 19 -19.45 17.98 17.49
C LEU A 19 -18.87 16.56 17.60
N THR A 20 -19.33 15.78 18.58
CA THR A 20 -18.87 14.39 18.77
C THR A 20 -19.28 13.48 17.62
N ILE A 21 -20.51 13.59 17.11
CA ILE A 21 -20.95 12.86 15.91
C ILE A 21 -20.09 13.25 14.70
N PHE A 22 -19.82 14.54 14.53
CA PHE A 22 -18.99 15.02 13.43
C PHE A 22 -17.56 14.47 13.51
N LEU A 23 -16.92 14.56 14.68
CA LEU A 23 -15.57 14.02 14.90
C LEU A 23 -15.52 12.51 14.68
N LEU A 24 -16.53 11.77 15.15
CA LEU A 24 -16.64 10.34 14.91
C LEU A 24 -16.74 10.03 13.41
N GLY A 25 -17.60 10.75 12.69
CA GLY A 25 -17.76 10.60 11.25
C GLY A 25 -16.47 10.88 10.48
N VAL A 26 -15.79 11.98 10.80
CA VAL A 26 -14.50 12.34 10.19
C VAL A 26 -13.42 11.29 10.49
N SER A 27 -13.34 10.84 11.75
CA SER A 27 -12.41 9.78 12.15
C SER A 27 -12.66 8.50 11.35
N LEU A 28 -13.93 8.09 11.19
CA LEU A 28 -14.29 6.87 10.47
C LEU A 28 -13.94 6.95 8.98
N ILE A 29 -14.16 8.11 8.35
CA ILE A 29 -13.77 8.38 6.96
C ILE A 29 -12.25 8.30 6.81
N LEU A 30 -11.49 8.99 7.67
CA LEU A 30 -10.03 8.96 7.65
C LEU A 30 -9.50 7.54 7.83
N THR A 31 -10.01 6.82 8.83
CA THR A 31 -9.59 5.45 9.12
C THR A 31 -9.83 4.54 7.92
N SER A 32 -10.99 4.66 7.29
CA SER A 32 -11.33 3.89 6.07
C SER A 32 -10.41 4.24 4.90
N PHE A 33 -10.11 5.53 4.72
CA PHE A 33 -9.26 6.03 3.64
C PHE A 33 -7.82 5.49 3.69
N PHE A 34 -7.29 5.25 4.90
CA PHE A 34 -5.94 4.71 5.10
C PHE A 34 -5.88 3.20 5.33
N SER A 35 -7.00 2.53 5.63
CA SER A 35 -6.99 1.12 6.06
C SER A 35 -7.60 0.13 5.06
N LEU A 36 -8.44 0.60 4.13
CA LEU A 36 -9.13 -0.28 3.19
C LEU A 36 -8.35 -0.39 1.88
N ASP A 37 -7.76 -1.55 1.60
CA ASP A 37 -7.08 -1.91 0.36
C ASP A 37 -8.08 -2.30 -0.74
N ILE A 38 -9.00 -1.41 -1.11
CA ILE A 38 -10.12 -1.71 -2.04
C ILE A 38 -9.84 -1.41 -3.51
N LEU A 39 -8.78 -0.64 -3.80
CA LEU A 39 -8.49 -0.19 -5.15
C LEU A 39 -7.42 -1.09 -5.76
N ARG A 40 -7.74 -1.74 -6.88
CA ARG A 40 -6.71 -2.42 -7.65
C ARG A 40 -5.76 -1.38 -8.21
N ALA A 41 -4.49 -1.54 -7.84
CA ALA A 41 -3.40 -0.77 -8.39
C ALA A 41 -2.84 -1.38 -9.67
N ARG A 42 -2.71 -2.72 -9.69
CA ARG A 42 -2.07 -3.43 -10.79
C ARG A 42 -2.51 -4.88 -10.89
N ILE A 43 -2.52 -5.42 -12.11
CA ILE A 43 -2.54 -6.87 -12.35
C ILE A 43 -1.11 -7.34 -12.58
N ILE A 44 -0.68 -8.37 -11.85
CA ILE A 44 0.63 -8.99 -12.06
C ILE A 44 0.47 -10.06 -13.14
N ASP A 45 1.02 -9.79 -14.31
CA ASP A 45 1.12 -10.77 -15.40
C ASP A 45 2.22 -11.77 -15.06
N ILE A 46 1.82 -12.93 -14.52
CA ILE A 46 2.73 -13.95 -13.99
C ILE A 46 3.57 -14.57 -15.11
N ASP A 47 2.95 -14.86 -16.25
CA ASP A 47 3.63 -15.49 -17.39
C ASP A 47 4.69 -14.55 -17.95
N LYS A 48 4.34 -13.27 -18.18
CA LYS A 48 5.29 -12.27 -18.64
C LYS A 48 6.39 -12.03 -17.61
N THR A 49 6.05 -11.97 -16.32
CA THR A 49 7.03 -11.81 -15.25
C THR A 49 8.05 -12.94 -15.25
N ASN A 50 7.59 -14.19 -15.35
CA ASN A 50 8.45 -15.36 -15.41
C ASN A 50 9.35 -15.34 -16.65
N GLN A 51 8.81 -15.00 -17.82
CA GLN A 51 9.62 -14.85 -19.04
C GLN A 51 10.73 -13.81 -18.88
N LEU A 52 10.43 -12.66 -18.25
CA LEU A 52 11.42 -11.61 -18.00
C LEU A 52 12.48 -12.04 -16.97
N LEU A 53 12.08 -12.78 -15.93
CA LEU A 53 12.99 -13.34 -14.93
C LEU A 53 13.95 -14.33 -15.58
N GLU A 54 13.46 -15.28 -16.38
CA GLU A 54 14.29 -16.27 -17.08
C GLU A 54 15.23 -15.61 -18.09
N ALA A 55 14.74 -14.66 -18.89
CA ALA A 55 15.57 -13.92 -19.84
C ALA A 55 16.70 -13.16 -19.13
N LYS A 56 16.41 -12.58 -17.95
CA LYS A 56 17.41 -11.88 -17.14
C LYS A 56 18.43 -12.86 -16.54
N LYS A 57 17.95 -14.00 -16.01
CA LYS A 57 18.80 -15.07 -15.45
C LYS A 57 19.81 -15.57 -16.50
N GLN A 58 19.35 -15.82 -17.72
CA GLN A 58 20.20 -16.22 -18.85
C GLN A 58 21.19 -15.12 -19.25
N LYS A 59 20.76 -13.86 -19.33
CA LYS A 59 21.62 -12.74 -19.72
C LYS A 59 22.74 -12.47 -18.70
N GLU A 60 22.45 -12.61 -17.42
CA GLU A 60 23.39 -12.35 -16.34
C GLU A 60 24.28 -13.55 -16.01
N ASN A 61 24.10 -14.70 -16.70
CA ASN A 61 24.73 -15.99 -16.36
C ASN A 61 24.59 -16.35 -14.88
N ASN A 62 23.50 -15.89 -14.26
CA ASN A 62 23.30 -16.00 -12.82
C ASN A 62 22.52 -17.27 -12.52
N TYR A 63 23.18 -18.42 -12.64
CA TYR A 63 22.58 -19.74 -12.40
C TYR A 63 22.41 -20.09 -10.91
N LEU A 64 22.83 -19.18 -10.02
CA LEU A 64 22.72 -19.33 -8.56
C LEU A 64 22.33 -18.00 -7.94
N GLY A 65 21.18 -17.93 -7.27
CA GLY A 65 20.75 -16.75 -6.50
C GLY A 65 19.40 -16.14 -6.89
N THR A 66 19.11 -14.96 -6.34
CA THR A 66 17.81 -14.28 -6.54
C THR A 66 17.83 -13.44 -7.83
N THR A 67 16.98 -13.78 -8.79
CA THR A 67 16.77 -12.94 -9.98
C THR A 67 15.62 -11.97 -9.73
N LYS A 68 15.77 -10.71 -10.12
CA LYS A 68 14.80 -9.64 -9.87
C LYS A 68 14.46 -8.86 -11.13
N VAL A 69 13.18 -8.55 -11.33
CA VAL A 69 12.70 -7.65 -12.39
C VAL A 69 11.95 -6.49 -11.76
N ILE A 70 12.28 -5.27 -12.18
CA ILE A 70 11.67 -4.03 -11.70
C ILE A 70 10.60 -3.61 -12.70
N PHE A 71 9.39 -3.39 -12.19
CA PHE A 71 8.28 -2.85 -12.95
C PHE A 71 8.05 -1.41 -12.53
N SER A 72 8.21 -0.50 -13.48
CA SER A 72 7.97 0.93 -13.32
C SER A 72 7.00 1.39 -14.39
N GLN A 73 5.71 1.36 -14.08
CA GLN A 73 4.66 1.72 -15.04
C GLN A 73 3.71 2.75 -14.44
N GLY A 74 3.11 3.54 -15.32
CA GLY A 74 2.03 4.43 -14.95
C GLY A 74 0.85 3.65 -14.37
N PHE A 75 0.09 4.30 -13.51
CA PHE A 75 -1.06 3.72 -12.81
C PHE A 75 -2.22 3.53 -13.84
N SER A 76 -2.16 2.47 -14.67
CA SER A 76 -3.09 2.25 -15.81
C SER A 76 -4.29 1.37 -15.50
N ASP A 77 -4.23 0.53 -14.46
CA ASP A 77 -5.19 -0.55 -14.24
C ASP A 77 -6.13 -0.25 -13.05
N LYS A 78 -6.36 1.03 -12.76
CA LYS A 78 -7.04 1.51 -11.55
C LYS A 78 -8.52 1.14 -11.53
N GLY A 79 -9.03 0.75 -10.38
CA GLY A 79 -10.47 0.64 -10.13
C GLY A 79 -10.79 -0.07 -8.84
N ILE A 80 -12.04 0.04 -8.40
CA ILE A 80 -12.55 -0.84 -7.35
C ILE A 80 -12.55 -2.26 -7.91
N ASP A 81 -11.98 -3.21 -7.16
CA ASP A 81 -11.91 -4.60 -7.57
C ASP A 81 -12.28 -5.51 -6.39
N PRO A 82 -13.34 -6.33 -6.49
CA PRO A 82 -13.78 -7.19 -5.38
C PRO A 82 -12.71 -8.22 -5.01
N ARG A 83 -11.78 -8.54 -5.91
CA ARG A 83 -10.65 -9.42 -5.61
C ARG A 83 -9.75 -8.84 -4.53
N CYS A 84 -9.65 -7.51 -4.41
CA CYS A 84 -8.87 -6.89 -3.35
C CYS A 84 -9.40 -7.19 -1.94
N LEU A 85 -10.72 -7.42 -1.82
CA LEU A 85 -11.37 -7.78 -0.57
C LEU A 85 -11.43 -9.28 -0.31
N THR A 86 -11.49 -10.08 -1.38
CA THR A 86 -11.82 -11.52 -1.29
C THR A 86 -10.61 -12.43 -1.43
N TRP A 87 -9.56 -12.00 -2.13
CA TRP A 87 -8.36 -12.80 -2.32
C TRP A 87 -7.46 -12.75 -1.08
N PRO A 88 -6.80 -13.86 -0.72
CA PRO A 88 -5.82 -13.88 0.34
C PRO A 88 -4.55 -13.09 -0.02
N SER A 89 -3.77 -12.76 1.01
CA SER A 89 -2.44 -12.17 0.90
C SER A 89 -1.51 -12.83 1.90
N LYS A 90 -0.22 -12.95 1.57
CA LYS A 90 0.83 -13.42 2.48
C LYS A 90 1.90 -12.36 2.59
N LEU A 91 1.87 -11.61 3.68
CA LEU A 91 2.92 -10.65 4.02
C LEU A 91 4.18 -11.42 4.41
N SER A 92 5.29 -11.07 3.78
CA SER A 92 6.61 -11.63 4.09
C SER A 92 7.38 -10.70 5.02
N TYR A 93 7.47 -9.41 4.66
CA TYR A 93 8.19 -8.40 5.43
C TYR A 93 7.73 -6.99 5.04
N SER A 94 8.01 -6.00 5.87
CA SER A 94 7.85 -4.59 5.53
C SER A 94 8.86 -3.76 6.30
N GLY A 95 9.41 -2.72 5.68
CA GLY A 95 10.39 -1.88 6.35
C GLY A 95 10.92 -0.76 5.46
N TRP A 96 11.89 -0.04 6.00
CA TRP A 96 12.62 1.00 5.28
C TRP A 96 13.81 0.40 4.54
N SER A 97 14.14 0.96 3.39
CA SER A 97 15.40 0.64 2.74
C SER A 97 16.59 1.05 3.61
N ASP A 98 17.56 0.15 3.72
CA ASP A 98 18.82 0.35 4.45
C ASP A 98 19.86 1.10 3.60
N ASP A 99 19.62 1.26 2.30
CA ASP A 99 20.50 2.06 1.44
C ASP A 99 20.37 3.54 1.82
N PRO A 100 21.47 4.23 2.18
CA PRO A 100 21.43 5.64 2.54
C PRO A 100 20.97 6.57 1.40
N LYS A 101 20.88 6.08 0.16
CA LYS A 101 20.36 6.81 -1.01
C LYS A 101 18.92 6.46 -1.33
N ASP A 102 18.34 5.45 -0.67
CA ASP A 102 16.97 5.02 -0.84
C ASP A 102 16.22 5.21 0.48
N HIS A 103 15.27 6.12 0.48
CA HIS A 103 14.49 6.45 1.66
C HIS A 103 13.10 5.86 1.63
N ASP A 104 12.84 4.94 0.70
CA ASP A 104 11.51 4.42 0.50
C ASP A 104 11.16 3.32 1.50
N PHE A 105 9.88 3.30 1.88
CA PHE A 105 9.28 2.19 2.60
C PHE A 105 8.84 1.13 1.60
N PHE A 106 9.08 -0.14 1.90
CA PHE A 106 8.71 -1.26 1.04
C PHE A 106 7.92 -2.32 1.79
N ILE A 107 7.14 -3.10 1.03
CA ILE A 107 6.32 -4.19 1.54
C ILE A 107 6.52 -5.42 0.65
N ASP A 108 7.03 -6.48 1.24
CA ASP A 108 7.30 -7.75 0.58
C ASP A 108 6.15 -8.73 0.81
N HIS A 109 5.69 -9.32 -0.27
CA HIS A 109 4.64 -10.34 -0.27
C HIS A 109 5.08 -11.58 -1.03
N TYR A 110 4.47 -12.71 -0.69
CA TYR A 110 4.64 -13.96 -1.40
C TYR A 110 3.40 -14.32 -2.21
N ILE A 111 3.61 -14.78 -3.45
CA ILE A 111 2.60 -15.36 -4.33
C ILE A 111 2.94 -16.85 -4.53
N PRO A 112 2.03 -17.78 -4.20
CA PRO A 112 2.23 -19.20 -4.48
C PRO A 112 2.34 -19.50 -5.99
N PRO A 113 3.04 -20.58 -6.38
CA PRO A 113 3.22 -20.94 -7.78
C PRO A 113 1.88 -21.17 -8.50
N GLY A 114 1.80 -20.74 -9.76
CA GLY A 114 0.62 -20.93 -10.61
C GLY A 114 -0.59 -20.07 -10.24
N LYS A 115 -0.50 -19.19 -9.24
CA LYS A 115 -1.60 -18.30 -8.85
C LYS A 115 -1.54 -16.99 -9.60
N LYS A 116 -2.70 -16.49 -10.05
CA LYS A 116 -2.84 -15.10 -10.51
C LYS A 116 -2.70 -14.17 -9.32
N ALA A 117 -2.17 -12.96 -9.56
CA ALA A 117 -2.03 -11.97 -8.50
C ALA A 117 -2.36 -10.56 -8.96
N ILE A 118 -2.77 -9.75 -8.00
CA ILE A 118 -3.03 -8.32 -8.17
C ILE A 118 -2.38 -7.56 -7.02
N ILE A 119 -2.03 -6.31 -7.28
CA ILE A 119 -1.63 -5.37 -6.24
C ILE A 119 -2.82 -4.47 -5.96
N CYS A 120 -3.22 -4.41 -4.71
CA CYS A 120 -4.29 -3.56 -4.20
C CYS A 120 -3.69 -2.45 -3.36
N ALA A 121 -4.33 -1.29 -3.36
CA ALA A 121 -3.88 -0.10 -2.69
C ALA A 121 -5.04 0.55 -1.94
N THR A 122 -4.70 1.32 -0.92
CA THR A 122 -5.66 2.17 -0.21
C THR A 122 -6.09 3.34 -1.10
N PRO A 123 -7.25 3.97 -0.80
CA PRO A 123 -7.60 5.28 -1.32
C PRO A 123 -6.49 6.32 -1.15
N ALA A 124 -5.80 6.33 0.00
CA ALA A 124 -4.69 7.24 0.27
C ALA A 124 -3.53 7.06 -0.72
N LEU A 125 -3.03 5.84 -0.89
CA LEU A 125 -1.94 5.58 -1.82
C LEU A 125 -2.38 5.84 -3.27
N SER A 126 -3.58 5.44 -3.64
CA SER A 126 -4.12 5.65 -4.98
C SER A 126 -4.27 7.14 -5.33
N ALA A 127 -4.72 7.95 -4.37
CA ALA A 127 -4.81 9.40 -4.51
C ALA A 127 -3.42 10.03 -4.65
N ALA A 128 -2.46 9.63 -3.81
CA ALA A 128 -1.10 10.14 -3.87
C ALA A 128 -0.40 9.79 -5.21
N LEU A 129 -0.61 8.59 -5.73
CA LEU A 129 -0.15 8.18 -7.07
C LEU A 129 -0.85 8.96 -8.20
N ALA A 130 -2.12 9.36 -8.02
CA ALA A 130 -2.85 10.14 -9.00
C ALA A 130 -2.38 11.61 -9.07
N ILE A 131 -2.07 12.21 -7.92
CA ILE A 131 -1.63 13.61 -7.79
C ILE A 131 -0.18 13.78 -8.27
N HIS A 132 0.64 12.74 -8.16
CA HIS A 132 2.02 12.74 -8.65
C HIS A 132 2.19 11.82 -9.86
N PRO A 133 1.64 12.15 -11.05
CA PRO A 133 1.68 11.27 -12.22
C PRO A 133 3.11 10.99 -12.74
N ARG A 134 4.09 11.80 -12.32
CA ARG A 134 5.53 11.58 -12.59
C ARG A 134 6.16 10.56 -11.63
N LYS A 135 5.63 10.38 -10.41
CA LYS A 135 6.04 9.32 -9.49
C LYS A 135 5.37 8.04 -9.96
N ARG A 136 6.17 7.14 -10.55
CA ARG A 136 5.69 5.86 -11.09
C ARG A 136 5.39 4.91 -9.93
N PHE A 137 4.35 4.09 -10.07
CA PHE A 137 4.14 2.99 -9.15
C PHE A 137 5.24 1.95 -9.40
N LEU A 138 6.03 1.67 -8.37
CA LEU A 138 7.19 0.80 -8.45
C LEU A 138 6.90 -0.49 -7.68
N TYR A 139 7.09 -1.61 -8.35
CA TYR A 139 7.13 -2.90 -7.68
C TYR A 139 8.19 -3.77 -8.34
N GLU A 140 8.83 -4.61 -7.55
CA GLU A 140 9.81 -5.58 -8.00
C GLU A 140 9.22 -6.97 -7.83
N VAL A 141 9.51 -7.84 -8.77
CA VAL A 141 9.21 -9.27 -8.62
C VAL A 141 10.51 -10.02 -8.69
N SER A 142 10.69 -10.93 -7.74
CA SER A 142 11.86 -11.77 -7.64
C SER A 142 11.47 -13.22 -7.44
N LYS A 143 12.36 -14.10 -7.88
CA LYS A 143 12.24 -15.54 -7.69
C LYS A 143 13.54 -16.05 -7.06
N ILE A 144 13.40 -16.95 -6.08
CA ILE A 144 14.52 -17.69 -5.50
C ILE A 144 14.52 -19.09 -6.06
N GLU A 145 15.65 -19.78 -6.04
CA GLU A 145 15.77 -21.09 -6.71
C GLU A 145 15.11 -22.23 -5.94
N LEU A 146 14.92 -22.06 -4.63
CA LEU A 146 14.36 -23.08 -3.74
C LEU A 146 12.84 -23.00 -3.60
N ASP A 147 12.19 -22.03 -4.26
CA ASP A 147 10.74 -21.81 -4.19
C ASP A 147 10.22 -21.40 -5.58
N ASP A 148 9.21 -22.11 -6.05
CA ASP A 148 8.58 -21.81 -7.33
C ASP A 148 7.64 -20.60 -7.28
N GLY A 149 7.33 -20.10 -6.09
CA GLY A 149 6.58 -18.88 -5.88
C GLY A 149 7.35 -17.60 -6.23
N LEU A 150 6.62 -16.48 -6.22
CA LEU A 150 7.14 -15.16 -6.54
C LEU A 150 7.13 -14.27 -5.29
N TYR A 151 8.22 -13.54 -5.10
CA TYR A 151 8.35 -12.54 -4.07
C TYR A 151 8.18 -11.16 -4.68
N VAL A 152 7.15 -10.45 -4.25
CA VAL A 152 6.80 -9.13 -4.77
C VAL A 152 7.08 -8.08 -3.73
N ARG A 153 8.00 -7.17 -4.06
CA ARG A 153 8.29 -5.98 -3.27
C ARG A 153 7.52 -4.81 -3.85
N VAL A 154 6.60 -4.23 -3.09
CA VAL A 154 5.94 -2.98 -3.46
C VAL A 154 6.66 -1.83 -2.77
N VAL A 155 7.14 -0.86 -3.55
CA VAL A 155 7.81 0.33 -3.02
C VAL A 155 6.76 1.43 -2.83
N VAL A 156 6.51 1.79 -1.58
CA VAL A 156 5.60 2.88 -1.19
C VAL A 156 6.40 4.20 -1.25
N GLY A 157 6.95 4.51 -2.42
CA GLY A 157 7.88 5.63 -2.70
C GLY A 157 7.26 7.04 -2.65
N LEU A 158 6.27 7.23 -1.78
CA LEU A 158 5.63 8.50 -1.46
C LEU A 158 5.87 8.88 0.01
N SER A 159 6.67 8.09 0.72
CA SER A 159 6.96 8.23 2.13
C SER A 159 7.99 9.33 2.41
N GLU A 160 7.64 10.58 2.13
CA GLU A 160 8.32 11.79 2.65
C GLU A 160 8.13 11.93 4.19
N VAL A 161 7.77 10.84 4.86
CA VAL A 161 7.40 10.76 6.27
C VAL A 161 8.54 10.23 7.14
N ARG A 162 9.60 9.65 6.55
CA ARG A 162 10.76 9.10 7.28
C ARG A 162 11.44 10.17 8.14
N GLU A 163 11.82 11.29 7.53
CA GLU A 163 12.49 12.39 8.22
C GLU A 163 11.57 13.11 9.22
N PRO A 164 10.32 13.48 8.86
CA PRO A 164 9.36 13.97 9.85
C PRO A 164 9.16 13.01 11.04
N CYS A 165 9.02 11.70 10.80
CA CYS A 165 8.86 10.72 11.87
C CYS A 165 10.06 10.75 12.84
N LYS A 166 11.27 10.73 12.29
CA LYS A 166 12.50 10.79 13.09
C LYS A 166 12.58 12.08 13.89
N LEU A 167 12.24 13.22 13.28
CA LEU A 167 12.30 14.53 13.92
C LEU A 167 11.27 14.69 15.05
N PHE A 168 10.04 14.21 14.86
CA PHE A 168 8.96 14.37 15.85
C PHE A 168 8.94 13.29 16.93
N THR A 169 9.37 12.06 16.63
CA THR A 169 9.22 10.91 17.55
C THR A 169 10.53 10.27 17.96
N GLY A 170 11.66 10.68 17.36
CA GLY A 170 12.95 10.01 17.54
C GLY A 170 13.09 8.67 16.82
N SER A 171 12.03 8.20 16.15
CA SER A 171 12.00 6.93 15.43
C SER A 171 11.50 7.11 14.00
N VAL A 172 12.14 6.42 13.04
CA VAL A 172 11.66 6.36 11.65
C VAL A 172 10.42 5.49 11.50
N ASP A 173 10.11 4.67 12.51
CA ASP A 173 9.05 3.66 12.46
C ASP A 173 7.66 4.19 12.82
N CYS A 174 7.54 5.51 13.05
CA CYS A 174 6.37 6.12 13.65
C CYS A 174 5.06 5.94 12.86
N VAL A 175 5.15 5.60 11.57
CA VAL A 175 4.02 5.34 10.68
C VAL A 175 4.11 4.00 9.95
N ASN A 176 4.99 3.08 10.36
CA ASN A 176 5.16 1.78 9.68
C ASN A 176 3.85 1.00 9.58
N SER A 177 3.02 1.03 10.63
CA SER A 177 1.72 0.36 10.65
C SER A 177 0.73 0.90 9.62
N ILE A 178 0.81 2.20 9.30
CA ILE A 178 0.01 2.85 8.27
C ILE A 178 0.59 2.50 6.90
N LEU A 179 1.91 2.63 6.73
CA LEU A 179 2.60 2.38 5.46
C LEU A 179 2.46 0.92 5.02
N ALA A 180 2.60 -0.04 5.92
CA ALA A 180 2.46 -1.48 5.65
C ALA A 180 1.06 -1.90 5.15
N ARG A 181 0.06 -1.02 5.28
CA ARG A 181 -1.31 -1.24 4.76
C ARG A 181 -1.59 -0.55 3.44
N GLN A 182 -0.69 0.33 2.98
CA GLN A 182 -0.94 1.16 1.80
C GLN A 182 -1.00 0.36 0.51
N ALA A 183 -0.27 -0.75 0.43
CA ALA A 183 -0.33 -1.68 -0.68
C ALA A 183 -0.25 -3.13 -0.20
N VAL A 184 -1.08 -3.98 -0.80
CA VAL A 184 -1.16 -5.41 -0.49
C VAL A 184 -1.16 -6.21 -1.78
N VAL A 185 -0.34 -7.25 -1.85
CA VAL A 185 -0.37 -8.20 -2.96
C VAL A 185 -1.32 -9.33 -2.61
N LYS A 186 -2.35 -9.48 -3.44
CA LYS A 186 -3.41 -10.49 -3.30
C LYS A 186 -3.24 -11.53 -4.40
N TYR A 187 -3.52 -12.79 -4.09
CA TYR A 187 -3.43 -13.89 -5.06
C TYR A 187 -4.68 -14.75 -5.06
N GLU A 188 -4.91 -15.41 -6.19
CA GLU A 188 -6.04 -16.32 -6.37
C GLU A 188 -6.03 -17.44 -5.31
N PRO A 189 -7.14 -17.67 -4.59
CA PRO A 189 -7.23 -18.69 -3.55
C PRO A 189 -6.94 -20.10 -4.09
#